data_AF-A0A176FT82-F1
#
_entry.id   AF-A0A176FT82-F1
#
_cell.length_a   1.000
_cell.length_b   1.000
_cell.length_c   1.000
_cell.angle_alpha   90.00
_cell.angle_beta   90.00
_cell.angle_gamma   90.00
#
_symmetry.space_group_name_H-M   'P 1'
#
loop_
_entity.id
_entity.type
_entity.pdbx_description
1 polymer ?
#
loop_
_entity_poly.entity_id
_entity_poly.type
_entity_poly.pdbx_seq_one_letter_code
_entity_poly.pdbx_strand_id
1 'polypeptide(L)'
;MGERTPDNFKTFDFFDEDRGLATSAKTLETRAPGYVDRPSRIFGALKRYIDQIDHFEYDNKKGIEISADEIDIKRLELAVPDGTTPEQFTQIQRAIDYAESLGIDVEVSRIR
;
A
#
# COMPACT_ATOMS: atom_id res chain seq x y z
N MET A 1 -11.70 -7.51 -4.19
CA MET A 1 -10.60 -8.12 -3.41
C MET A 1 -10.51 -9.57 -3.81
N GLY A 2 -9.30 -10.03 -4.15
CA GLY A 2 -9.00 -11.43 -4.48
C GLY A 2 -8.79 -12.31 -3.25
N GLU A 3 -8.10 -13.44 -3.44
CA GLU A 3 -7.76 -14.37 -2.38
C GLU A 3 -6.65 -13.81 -1.47
N ARG A 4 -6.70 -14.16 -0.19
CA ARG A 4 -5.71 -13.71 0.80
C ARG A 4 -4.42 -14.51 0.65
N THR A 5 -3.29 -13.82 0.58
CA THR A 5 -1.98 -14.48 0.52
C THR A 5 -1.61 -15.14 1.85
N PRO A 6 -0.70 -16.12 1.86
CA PRO A 6 -0.21 -16.73 3.09
C PRO A 6 0.40 -15.73 4.06
N ASP A 7 0.39 -16.04 5.36
CA ASP A 7 1.12 -15.23 6.33
C ASP A 7 2.61 -15.09 5.97
N ASN A 8 3.15 -13.88 6.14
CA ASN A 8 4.51 -13.50 5.76
C ASN A 8 4.81 -13.57 4.25
N PHE A 9 3.79 -13.63 3.40
CA PHE A 9 3.95 -13.33 1.98
C PHE A 9 4.43 -11.88 1.82
N LYS A 10 5.41 -11.66 0.95
CA LYS A 10 6.00 -10.34 0.76
C LYS A 10 5.03 -9.42 0.06
N THR A 11 5.03 -8.16 0.48
CA THR A 11 4.41 -7.01 -0.22
C THR A 11 2.88 -7.05 -0.30
N PHE A 12 2.30 -8.09 -0.91
CA PHE A 12 0.89 -8.23 -1.19
C PHE A 12 0.17 -9.09 -0.17
N ASP A 13 -0.98 -8.59 0.28
CA ASP A 13 -1.86 -9.24 1.24
C ASP A 13 -3.00 -10.00 0.52
N PHE A 14 -3.30 -9.63 -0.73
CA PHE A 14 -4.29 -10.27 -1.58
C PHE A 14 -3.85 -10.35 -3.04
N PHE A 15 -4.30 -11.38 -3.75
CA PHE A 15 -4.13 -11.53 -5.19
C PHE A 15 -5.42 -12.05 -5.84
N ASP A 16 -5.89 -11.36 -6.87
CA ASP A 16 -7.03 -11.74 -7.71
C ASP A 16 -6.47 -12.21 -9.05
N GLU A 17 -6.23 -13.52 -9.17
CA GLU A 17 -5.63 -14.15 -10.36
C GLU A 17 -6.42 -13.84 -11.64
N ASP A 18 -7.75 -13.88 -11.57
CA ASP A 18 -8.62 -13.62 -12.73
C ASP A 18 -8.46 -12.21 -13.29
N ARG A 19 -8.03 -11.25 -12.46
CA ARG A 19 -7.83 -9.84 -12.83
C ARG A 19 -6.36 -9.42 -12.88
N GLY A 20 -5.42 -10.29 -12.52
CA GLY A 20 -4.03 -9.92 -12.28
C GLY A 20 -3.86 -8.81 -11.24
N LEU A 21 -4.76 -8.68 -10.26
CA LEU A 21 -4.77 -7.58 -9.30
C LEU A 21 -4.10 -7.99 -7.98
N ALA A 22 -2.92 -7.43 -7.70
CA ALA A 22 -2.19 -7.62 -6.46
C ALA A 22 -2.37 -6.42 -5.53
N THR A 23 -2.86 -6.67 -4.30
CA THR A 23 -3.22 -5.62 -3.35
C THR A 23 -2.41 -5.72 -2.07
N SER A 24 -1.76 -4.61 -1.70
CA SER A 24 -1.16 -4.41 -0.38
C SER A 24 -2.11 -3.60 0.48
N ALA A 25 -2.54 -4.15 1.61
CA ALA A 25 -3.41 -3.47 2.56
C ALA A 25 -2.58 -2.92 3.72
N LYS A 26 -2.73 -1.64 4.02
CA LYS A 26 -1.97 -0.96 5.09
C LYS A 26 -2.89 -0.06 5.91
N THR A 27 -2.61 0.02 7.20
CA THR A 27 -3.22 0.98 8.11
C THR A 27 -2.13 1.92 8.62
N LEU A 28 -2.36 3.22 8.55
CA LEU A 28 -1.45 4.24 9.07
C LEU A 28 -2.14 5.06 10.16
N GLU A 29 -1.72 4.88 11.41
CA GLU A 29 -2.19 5.70 12.54
C GLU A 29 -1.53 7.08 12.50
N THR A 30 -2.15 8.01 11.78
CA THR A 30 -1.62 9.38 11.56
C THR A 30 -1.61 10.23 12.83
N ARG A 31 -2.31 9.84 13.89
CA ARG A 31 -2.31 10.54 15.19
C ARG A 31 -1.18 10.09 16.11
N ALA A 32 -0.36 9.11 15.70
CA ALA A 32 0.81 8.72 16.46
C ALA A 32 1.76 9.92 16.62
N PRO A 33 2.40 10.12 17.80
CA PRO A 33 3.22 11.30 18.08
C PRO A 33 4.25 11.62 16.98
N GLY A 34 4.92 10.60 16.44
CA GLY A 34 5.93 10.81 15.39
C GLY A 34 5.41 11.44 14.09
N TYR A 35 4.13 11.24 13.75
CA TYR A 35 3.46 11.82 12.58
C TYR A 35 2.73 13.12 12.89
N VAL A 36 2.32 13.33 14.14
CA VAL A 36 1.80 14.63 14.61
C VAL A 36 2.94 15.65 14.69
N ASP A 37 4.07 15.27 15.29
CA ASP A 37 5.24 16.15 15.46
C ASP A 37 5.93 16.46 14.14
N ARG A 38 5.87 15.53 13.17
CA ARG A 38 6.52 15.68 11.87
C ARG A 38 5.69 15.02 10.76
N PRO A 39 4.65 15.72 10.25
CA PRO A 39 3.76 15.20 9.20
C PRO A 39 4.50 14.69 7.97
N SER A 40 5.64 15.30 7.61
CA SER A 40 6.48 14.86 6.48
C SER A 40 6.94 13.40 6.55
N ARG A 41 6.93 12.77 7.74
CA ARG A 41 7.25 11.34 7.90
C ARG A 41 6.19 10.42 7.30
N ILE A 42 4.94 10.88 7.12
CA ILE A 42 3.87 10.12 6.48
C ILE A 42 4.26 9.78 5.05
N PHE A 43 4.71 10.78 4.27
CA PHE A 43 5.18 10.55 2.91
C PHE A 43 6.30 9.50 2.87
N GLY A 44 7.30 9.60 3.76
CA GLY A 44 8.38 8.63 3.82
C GLY A 44 7.92 7.20 4.16
N ALA A 45 6.94 7.05 5.05
CA ALA A 45 6.36 5.77 5.38
C ALA A 45 5.61 5.14 4.20
N LEU A 46 4.76 5.93 3.52
CA LEU A 46 4.00 5.49 2.35
C LEU A 46 4.91 5.20 1.16
N LYS A 47 5.90 6.06 0.90
CA LYS A 47 6.91 5.84 -0.14
C LYS A 47 7.57 4.47 0.01
N ARG A 48 7.95 4.08 1.23
CA ARG A 48 8.55 2.75 1.47
C ARG A 48 7.60 1.60 1.10
N TYR A 49 6.29 1.72 1.35
CA TYR A 49 5.34 0.69 0.94
C TYR A 49 5.18 0.66 -0.58
N ILE A 50 5.10 1.84 -1.21
CA ILE A 50 5.03 1.97 -2.68
C ILE A 50 6.29 1.37 -3.32
N ASP A 51 7.48 1.67 -2.80
CA ASP A 51 8.75 1.11 -3.28
C ASP A 51 8.77 -0.43 -3.15
N GLN A 52 8.15 -1.00 -2.11
CA GLN A 52 8.06 -2.46 -1.95
C GLN A 52 7.12 -3.11 -2.97
N ILE A 53 6.07 -2.39 -3.37
CA ILE A 53 5.13 -2.80 -4.41
C ILE A 53 5.78 -2.70 -5.79
N ASP A 54 6.47 -1.60 -6.06
CA ASP A 54 7.16 -1.35 -7.32
C ASP A 54 8.24 -2.39 -7.58
N HIS A 55 9.13 -2.62 -6.61
CA HIS A 55 10.23 -3.57 -6.72
C HIS A 55 9.85 -5.04 -6.41
N PHE A 56 8.56 -5.36 -6.30
CA PHE A 56 8.18 -6.76 -6.16
C PHE A 56 8.49 -7.51 -7.46
N GLU A 57 9.30 -8.56 -7.35
CA GLU A 57 9.64 -9.45 -8.47
C GLU A 57 8.98 -10.81 -8.31
N TYR A 58 9.01 -11.38 -7.09
CA TYR A 58 8.60 -12.76 -6.83
C TYR A 58 8.48 -13.07 -5.33
N ASP A 59 7.49 -13.88 -4.96
CA ASP A 59 7.51 -14.63 -3.69
C ASP A 59 6.76 -15.97 -3.82
N ASN A 60 7.18 -16.95 -3.01
CA ASN A 60 6.54 -18.25 -2.93
C ASN A 60 6.44 -18.68 -1.45
N LYS A 61 5.21 -18.92 -1.00
CA LYS A 61 4.90 -19.36 0.37
C LYS A 61 3.76 -20.36 0.36
N LYS A 62 3.88 -21.42 1.16
CA LYS A 62 2.83 -22.41 1.40
C LYS A 62 2.15 -22.94 0.11
N GLY A 63 2.90 -22.98 -1.00
CA GLY A 63 2.40 -23.44 -2.31
C GLY A 63 1.69 -22.38 -3.15
N ILE A 64 1.60 -21.13 -2.69
CA ILE A 64 1.18 -19.98 -3.48
C ILE A 64 2.43 -19.27 -3.98
N GLU A 65 2.49 -19.09 -5.30
CA GLU A 65 3.58 -18.47 -6.03
C GLU A 65 3.00 -17.29 -6.82
N ILE A 66 3.60 -16.13 -6.67
CA ILE A 66 3.22 -14.94 -7.45
C ILE A 66 4.50 -14.32 -7.98
N SER A 67 4.57 -14.22 -9.30
CA SER A 67 5.61 -13.51 -10.04
C SER A 67 5.09 -12.16 -10.54
N ALA A 68 5.98 -11.19 -10.71
CA ALA A 68 5.61 -9.86 -11.15
C ALA A 68 4.99 -9.82 -12.55
N ASP A 69 5.31 -10.78 -13.42
CA ASP A 69 4.71 -10.92 -14.76
C ASP A 69 3.26 -11.41 -14.75
N GLU A 70 2.78 -11.94 -13.62
CA GLU A 70 1.38 -12.33 -13.42
C GLU A 70 0.52 -11.18 -12.87
N ILE A 71 1.14 -10.04 -12.55
CA ILE A 71 0.48 -8.88 -11.94
C ILE A 71 0.26 -7.79 -12.99
N ASP A 72 -0.98 -7.68 -13.45
CA ASP A 72 -1.42 -6.60 -14.34
C ASP A 72 -1.64 -5.29 -13.60
N ILE A 73 -2.14 -5.35 -12.36
CA ILE A 73 -2.51 -4.19 -11.55
C ILE A 73 -1.91 -4.30 -10.15
N LYS A 74 -1.14 -3.28 -9.76
CA LYS A 74 -0.60 -3.13 -8.41
C LYS A 74 -1.42 -2.10 -7.65
N ARG A 75 -1.88 -2.44 -6.44
CA ARG A 75 -2.69 -1.56 -5.60
C ARG A 75 -2.21 -1.46 -4.16
N LEU A 76 -2.20 -0.24 -3.64
CA LEU A 76 -2.11 0.05 -2.21
C LEU A 76 -3.48 0.48 -1.70
N GLU A 77 -4.07 -0.31 -0.82
CA GLU A 77 -5.24 0.10 -0.03
C GLU A 77 -4.77 0.65 1.33
N LEU A 78 -5.04 1.93 1.58
CA LEU A 78 -4.57 2.65 2.76
C LEU A 78 -5.73 3.08 3.65
N ALA A 79 -5.80 2.53 4.86
CA ALA A 79 -6.70 3.01 5.91
C ALA A 79 -6.01 4.06 6.80
N VAL A 80 -6.67 5.20 7.00
CA VAL A 80 -6.22 6.28 7.92
C VAL A 80 -7.35 6.70 8.86
N PRO A 81 -7.07 7.21 10.08
CA PRO A 81 -8.14 7.64 10.98
C PRO A 81 -8.85 8.90 10.46
N ASP A 82 -10.14 9.04 10.81
CA ASP A 82 -10.97 10.21 10.49
C ASP A 82 -10.37 11.55 10.96
N GLY A 83 -9.53 11.50 12.00
CA GLY A 83 -8.81 12.66 12.55
C GLY A 83 -7.54 13.08 11.79
N THR A 84 -7.27 12.52 10.62
CA THR A 84 -6.10 12.90 9.80
C THR A 84 -6.21 14.36 9.34
N THR A 85 -5.19 15.17 9.63
CA THR A 85 -5.23 16.62 9.37
C THR A 85 -4.99 16.96 7.90
N PRO A 86 -5.37 18.17 7.42
CA PRO A 86 -5.09 18.59 6.04
C PRO A 86 -3.60 18.57 5.66
N GLU A 87 -2.71 18.92 6.59
CA GLU A 87 -1.26 18.86 6.36
C GLU A 87 -0.78 17.40 6.17
N GLN A 88 -1.32 16.48 6.97
CA GLN A 88 -1.04 15.05 6.82
C GLN A 88 -1.62 14.50 5.50
N PHE A 89 -2.82 14.92 5.11
CA PHE A 89 -3.39 14.60 3.79
C PHE A 89 -2.54 15.13 2.64
N THR A 90 -1.89 16.28 2.79
CA THR A 90 -0.94 16.78 1.79
C THR A 90 0.22 15.79 1.59
N GLN A 91 0.70 15.15 2.66
CA GLN A 91 1.75 14.13 2.55
C GLN A 91 1.23 12.80 1.96
N ILE A 92 -0.02 12.45 2.23
CA ILE A 92 -0.70 11.30 1.60
C ILE A 92 -0.85 11.56 0.09
N GLN A 93 -1.33 12.74 -0.32
CA GLN A 93 -1.48 13.09 -1.73
C GLN A 93 -0.15 13.02 -2.47
N ARG A 94 0.94 13.53 -1.89
CA ARG A 94 2.29 13.38 -2.46
C ARG A 94 2.71 11.92 -2.68
N ALA A 95 2.25 11.01 -1.81
CA ALA A 95 2.52 9.59 -1.96
C ALA A 95 1.63 8.96 -3.04
N ILE A 96 0.37 9.40 -3.17
CA ILE A 96 -0.54 9.01 -4.27
C ILE A 96 0.08 9.42 -5.60
N ASP A 97 0.49 10.69 -5.76
CA ASP A 97 1.11 11.19 -7.00
C ASP A 97 2.38 10.39 -7.35
N TYR A 98 3.16 9.99 -6.35
CA TYR A 98 4.34 9.15 -6.54
C TYR A 98 3.97 7.73 -6.99
N ALA A 99 2.97 7.11 -6.37
CA ALA A 99 2.49 5.78 -6.75
C ALA A 99 1.92 5.78 -8.18
N GLU A 100 1.12 6.77 -8.55
CA GLU A 100 0.57 6.93 -9.90
C GLU A 100 1.68 7.06 -10.94
N SER A 101 2.77 7.76 -10.62
CA SER A 101 3.95 7.87 -11.51
C SER A 101 4.65 6.53 -11.78
N LEU A 102 4.39 5.52 -10.93
CA LEU A 102 4.89 4.14 -11.06
C LEU A 102 3.80 3.17 -11.56
N GLY A 103 2.61 3.67 -11.92
CA GLY A 103 1.47 2.83 -12.32
C GLY A 103 0.84 2.01 -11.19
N ILE A 104 0.97 2.48 -9.94
CA ILE A 104 0.38 1.83 -8.76
C ILE A 104 -0.87 2.59 -8.33
N ASP A 105 -1.99 1.89 -8.24
CA ASP A 105 -3.26 2.43 -7.73
C ASP A 105 -3.17 2.66 -6.22
N VAL A 106 -3.73 3.76 -5.73
CA VAL A 106 -3.88 4.00 -4.28
C VAL A 106 -5.34 4.30 -3.94
N GLU A 107 -5.94 3.47 -3.09
CA GLU A 107 -7.27 3.69 -2.56
C GLU A 107 -7.19 4.04 -1.07
N VAL A 108 -7.65 5.24 -0.70
CA VAL A 108 -7.62 5.70 0.69
C VAL A 108 -9.00 5.59 1.32
N SER A 109 -9.08 4.93 2.47
CA SER A 109 -10.29 4.84 3.29
C SER A 109 -10.07 5.48 4.64
N ARG A 110 -11.16 5.99 5.25
CA ARG A 110 -11.12 6.53 6.61
C ARG A 110 -11.77 5.59 7.60
N ILE A 111 -11.13 5.42 8.76
CA ILE A 111 -11.62 4.59 9.86
C ILE A 111 -11.93 5.46 11.09
N ARG A 112 -12.98 5.07 11.82
CA ARG A 112 -13.44 5.75 13.05
C ARG A 112 -12.72 5.24 14.29
#